data_AF-A0A1M7RAP6-F1
#
_entry.id   AF-A0A1M7RAP6-F1
#
_cell.length_a   1.000
_cell.length_b   1.000
_cell.length_c   1.000
_cell.angle_alpha   90.00
_cell.angle_beta   90.00
_cell.angle_gamma   90.00
#
_symmetry.space_group_name_H-M   'P 1'
#
loop_
_entity.id
_entity.type
_entity.pdbx_description
1 polymer ?
#
loop_
_entity_poly.entity_id
_entity_poly.type
_entity_poly.pdbx_seq_one_letter_code
_entity_poly.pdbx_strand_id
1 'polypeptide(L)'
;MQISEDITMLSALQKDNRIEAYQYFFMKYYKPLCFKACQMLGNQERATEVVQELFIEVWKKKIYRQIAHSPGGFFYQLLYERCQRIQQAAPSTCPPCRTGPALVPQALSSQLAVLLDS
;
A
#
# COMPACT_ATOMS: atom_id res chain seq x y z
N MET A 1 -2.84 7.46 24.16
CA MET A 1 -2.67 8.93 24.00
C MET A 1 -2.33 9.35 22.56
N GLN A 2 -2.08 8.43 21.62
CA GLN A 2 -1.57 8.78 20.28
C GLN A 2 -2.65 9.22 19.27
N ILE A 3 -3.91 8.80 19.47
CA ILE A 3 -5.04 9.13 18.58
C ILE A 3 -5.38 10.63 18.62
N SER A 4 -5.23 11.29 19.78
CA SER A 4 -5.52 12.72 19.92
C SER A 4 -4.53 13.60 19.15
N GLU A 5 -3.26 13.20 19.08
CA GLU A 5 -2.24 13.90 18.29
C GLU A 5 -2.49 13.73 16.79
N ASP A 6 -2.82 12.51 16.34
CA ASP A 6 -3.15 12.24 14.93
C ASP A 6 -4.30 13.12 14.43
N ILE A 7 -5.37 13.25 15.23
CA ILE A 7 -6.53 14.10 14.90
C ILE A 7 -6.10 15.56 14.79
N THR A 8 -5.30 16.04 15.74
CA THR A 8 -4.80 17.42 15.76
C THR A 8 -3.94 17.71 14.52
N MET A 9 -2.97 16.84 14.24
CA MET A 9 -2.09 16.97 13.07
C MET A 9 -2.87 16.87 11.76
N LEU A 10 -3.83 15.96 11.66
CA LEU A 10 -4.67 15.85 10.48
C LEU A 10 -5.46 17.13 10.22
N SER A 11 -6.05 17.72 11.27
CA SER A 11 -6.80 18.97 11.14
C SER A 11 -5.91 20.14 10.69
N ALA A 12 -4.70 20.25 11.24
CA ALA A 12 -3.73 21.28 10.86
C ALA A 12 -3.23 21.09 9.42
N LEU A 13 -3.06 19.85 8.99
CA LEU A 13 -2.68 19.54 7.61
C LEU A 13 -3.78 19.91 6.61
N GLN A 14 -5.04 19.63 6.92
CA GLN A 14 -6.17 19.86 6.00
C GLN A 14 -6.60 21.32 5.91
N LYS A 15 -6.65 22.03 7.05
CA LYS A 15 -7.09 23.44 7.10
C LYS A 15 -6.00 24.41 6.68
N ASP A 16 -4.83 24.24 7.27
CA ASP A 16 -3.76 25.24 7.22
C ASP A 16 -2.59 24.81 6.32
N ASN A 17 -2.65 23.60 5.72
CA ASN A 17 -1.59 23.05 4.87
C ASN A 17 -0.21 23.08 5.55
N ARG A 18 -0.18 22.81 6.85
CA ARG A 18 1.02 22.89 7.69
C ARG A 18 2.01 21.79 7.32
N ILE A 19 3.23 22.18 7.00
CA ILE A 19 4.30 21.24 6.62
C ILE A 19 4.71 20.36 7.80
N GLU A 20 4.64 20.89 9.01
CA GLU A 20 5.01 20.20 10.26
C GLU A 20 4.05 19.03 10.51
N ALA A 21 2.76 19.22 10.24
CA ALA A 21 1.77 18.16 10.33
C ALA A 21 1.99 17.07 9.26
N TYR A 22 2.43 17.46 8.06
CA TYR A 22 2.80 16.49 7.04
C TYR A 22 4.04 15.69 7.43
N GLN A 23 5.07 16.36 7.95
CA GLN A 23 6.30 15.75 8.45
C GLN A 23 6.03 14.77 9.60
N TYR A 24 5.09 15.09 10.49
CA TYR A 24 4.65 14.18 11.55
C TYR A 24 4.19 12.84 10.97
N PHE A 25 3.30 12.86 9.98
CA PHE A 25 2.82 11.63 9.33
C PHE A 25 3.91 10.92 8.52
N PHE A 26 4.77 11.68 7.84
CA PHE A 26 5.93 11.12 7.15
C PHE A 26 6.83 10.35 8.11
N MET A 27 7.26 10.96 9.22
CA MET A 27 8.10 10.32 10.24
C MET A 27 7.44 9.08 10.85
N LYS A 28 6.13 9.14 11.08
CA LYS A 28 5.36 8.05 11.67
C LYS A 28 5.21 6.86 10.74
N TYR A 29 4.90 7.08 9.45
CA TYR A 29 4.49 6.02 8.53
C TYR A 29 5.57 5.60 7.54
N TYR A 30 6.61 6.39 7.29
CA TYR A 30 7.62 6.08 6.27
C TYR A 30 8.28 4.70 6.48
N LYS A 31 8.87 4.45 7.65
CA LYS A 31 9.54 3.15 7.92
C LYS A 31 8.56 1.96 7.87
N PRO A 32 7.38 2.01 8.55
CA PRO A 32 6.39 0.92 8.44
C PRO A 32 5.92 0.65 7.00
N LEU A 33 5.70 1.71 6.21
CA LEU A 33 5.28 1.57 4.82
C LEU A 33 6.40 0.97 3.96
N CYS A 34 7.66 1.37 4.15
CA CYS A 34 8.80 0.76 3.44
C CYS A 34 8.89 -0.74 3.74
N PHE A 35 8.73 -1.13 5.01
CA PHE A 35 8.71 -2.55 5.39
C PHE A 35 7.57 -3.29 4.69
N LYS A 36 6.34 -2.72 4.71
CA LYS A 36 5.18 -3.34 4.05
C LYS A 36 5.36 -3.44 2.53
N ALA A 37 5.91 -2.40 1.90
CA ALA A 37 6.20 -2.39 0.47
C ALA A 37 7.26 -3.44 0.11
N CYS A 38 8.29 -3.60 0.95
CA CYS A 38 9.32 -4.61 0.78
C CYS A 38 8.73 -6.02 0.86
N GLN A 39 7.81 -6.27 1.80
CA GLN A 39 7.07 -7.53 1.87
C GLN A 39 6.24 -7.83 0.61
N MET A 40 5.75 -6.80 -0.09
CA MET A 40 4.94 -6.97 -1.30
C MET A 40 5.79 -7.09 -2.58
N LEU A 41 6.89 -6.33 -2.66
CA LEU A 41 7.71 -6.22 -3.87
C LEU A 41 8.97 -7.10 -3.86
N GLY A 42 9.36 -7.62 -2.69
CA GLY A 42 10.57 -8.44 -2.53
C GLY A 42 11.89 -7.69 -2.73
N ASN A 43 11.85 -6.35 -2.92
CA ASN A 43 13.02 -5.52 -3.17
C ASN A 43 12.97 -4.26 -2.28
N GLN A 44 13.96 -4.13 -1.39
CA GLN A 44 14.04 -3.05 -0.40
C GLN A 44 14.30 -1.67 -1.04
N GLU A 45 15.16 -1.61 -2.05
CA GLU A 45 15.46 -0.36 -2.76
C GLU A 45 14.21 0.15 -3.46
N ARG A 46 13.56 -0.72 -4.23
CA ARG A 46 12.31 -0.39 -4.93
C ARG A 46 11.19 -0.03 -3.97
N ALA A 47 11.06 -0.73 -2.85
CA ALA A 47 10.10 -0.42 -1.81
C ALA A 47 10.30 0.99 -1.24
N THR A 48 11.55 1.38 -0.99
CA THR A 48 11.91 2.70 -0.48
C THR A 48 11.55 3.78 -1.49
N GLU A 49 11.93 3.60 -2.76
CA GLU A 49 11.59 4.51 -3.86
C GLU A 49 10.08 4.72 -3.99
N VAL A 50 9.30 3.64 -4.00
CA VAL A 50 7.83 3.68 -4.11
C VAL A 50 7.20 4.49 -2.97
N VAL A 51 7.66 4.30 -1.73
CA VAL A 51 7.16 5.05 -0.57
C VAL A 51 7.57 6.51 -0.64
N GLN A 52 8.80 6.82 -1.05
CA GLN A 52 9.25 8.20 -1.25
C GLN A 52 8.39 8.93 -2.29
N GLU A 53 8.18 8.33 -3.45
CA GLU A 53 7.32 8.88 -4.50
C GLU A 53 5.89 9.09 -4.01
N LEU A 54 5.35 8.14 -3.25
CA LEU A 54 4.01 8.23 -2.66
C LEU A 54 3.88 9.47 -1.78
N PHE A 55 4.82 9.72 -0.86
CA PHE A 55 4.79 10.92 -0.03
C PHE A 55 5.03 12.20 -0.84
N ILE A 56 5.88 12.19 -1.85
CA ILE A 56 6.07 13.39 -2.70
C ILE A 56 4.76 13.71 -3.44
N GLU A 57 4.10 12.71 -4.00
CA GLU A 57 2.88 12.87 -4.77
C GLU A 57 1.71 13.32 -3.89
N VAL A 58 1.53 12.70 -2.72
CA VAL A 58 0.48 13.08 -1.76
C VAL A 58 0.60 14.54 -1.37
N TRP A 59 1.82 15.05 -1.14
CA TRP A 59 2.05 16.45 -0.82
C TRP A 59 1.80 17.39 -2.01
N LYS A 60 2.41 17.09 -3.17
CA LYS A 60 2.34 17.94 -4.38
C LYS A 60 0.91 18.06 -4.89
N LYS A 61 0.20 16.94 -4.99
CA LYS A 61 -1.20 16.88 -5.48
C LYS A 61 -2.23 17.13 -4.38
N LYS A 62 -1.79 17.38 -3.15
CA LYS A 62 -2.67 17.67 -2.00
C LYS A 62 -3.70 16.56 -1.73
N ILE A 63 -3.34 15.30 -2.02
CA ILE A 63 -4.21 14.12 -1.89
C ILE A 63 -4.63 13.90 -0.44
N TYR A 64 -3.80 14.32 0.52
CA TYR A 64 -4.09 14.24 1.95
C TYR A 64 -5.40 14.95 2.36
N ARG A 65 -5.97 15.84 1.52
CA ARG A 65 -7.29 16.44 1.76
C ARG A 65 -8.42 15.41 1.71
N GLN A 66 -8.20 14.25 1.09
CA GLN A 66 -9.16 13.15 0.98
C GLN A 66 -9.17 12.23 2.21
N ILE A 67 -8.27 12.44 3.18
CA ILE A 67 -8.21 11.63 4.40
C ILE A 67 -9.46 11.93 5.24
N ALA A 68 -10.38 10.97 5.33
CA ALA A 68 -11.61 11.15 6.09
C ALA A 68 -11.40 10.97 7.61
N HIS A 69 -10.88 9.81 8.04
CA HIS A 69 -10.85 9.45 9.46
C HIS A 69 -9.53 8.84 9.94
N SER A 70 -8.80 8.14 9.07
CA SER A 70 -7.56 7.43 9.45
C SER A 70 -6.43 7.74 8.48
N PRO A 71 -5.44 8.57 8.88
CA PRO A 71 -4.24 8.80 8.09
C PRO A 71 -3.50 7.51 7.78
N GLY A 72 -3.38 6.60 8.76
CA GLY A 72 -2.71 5.31 8.57
C GLY A 72 -3.41 4.44 7.53
N GLY A 73 -4.73 4.26 7.65
CA GLY A 73 -5.51 3.49 6.68
C GLY A 73 -5.37 4.04 5.26
N PHE A 74 -5.44 5.37 5.12
CA PHE A 74 -5.23 6.06 3.84
C PHE A 74 -3.86 5.75 3.22
N PHE A 75 -2.77 5.89 3.97
CA PHE A 75 -1.43 5.64 3.43
C PHE A 75 -1.21 4.16 3.07
N TYR A 76 -1.70 3.23 3.89
CA TYR A 76 -1.56 1.80 3.60
C TYR A 76 -2.39 1.37 2.38
N GLN A 77 -3.59 1.91 2.22
CA GLN A 77 -4.42 1.65 1.04
C GLN A 77 -3.72 2.17 -0.23
N LEU A 78 -3.27 3.42 -0.20
CA LEU A 78 -2.58 4.03 -1.34
C LEU A 78 -1.30 3.28 -1.71
N LEU A 79 -0.55 2.81 -0.70
CA LEU A 79 0.63 1.98 -0.91
C LEU A 79 0.26 0.65 -1.59
N TYR A 80 -0.77 -0.02 -1.08
CA TYR A 80 -1.22 -1.31 -1.60
C TYR A 80 -1.59 -1.21 -3.10
N GLU A 81 -2.40 -0.22 -3.46
CA GLU A 81 -2.79 0.04 -4.85
C GLU A 81 -1.58 0.31 -5.76
N ARG A 82 -0.55 0.98 -5.24
CA ARG A 82 0.68 1.27 -6.00
C ARG A 82 1.53 0.02 -6.19
N CYS A 83 1.74 -0.76 -5.14
CA CYS A 83 2.47 -2.03 -5.21
C CYS A 83 1.76 -3.03 -6.14
N GLN A 84 0.44 -3.10 -6.09
CA GLN A 84 -0.36 -3.97 -6.95
C GLN A 84 -0.22 -3.60 -8.42
N ARG A 85 -0.26 -2.30 -8.77
CA ARG A 85 -0.02 -1.82 -10.14
C ARG A 85 1.38 -2.18 -10.65
N ILE A 86 2.40 -2.11 -9.80
CA ILE A 86 3.76 -2.51 -10.16
C ILE A 86 3.83 -4.01 -10.48
N GLN A 87 3.16 -4.85 -9.69
CA GLN A 87 3.10 -6.30 -9.95
C GLN A 87 2.35 -6.65 -11.24
N GLN A 88 1.30 -5.92 -11.58
CA GLN A 88 0.53 -6.11 -12.82
C GLN A 88 1.24 -5.56 -14.07
N ALA A 89 2.13 -4.57 -13.90
CA ALA A 89 2.96 -4.04 -14.98
C ALA A 89 4.16 -4.92 -15.31
N ALA A 90 4.49 -5.91 -14.46
CA ALA A 90 5.41 -6.96 -14.85
C ALA A 90 4.75 -7.81 -15.96
N PRO A 91 5.43 -8.07 -17.08
CA PRO A 91 4.84 -8.86 -18.17
C PRO A 91 4.63 -10.30 -17.67
N SER A 92 3.41 -10.61 -17.24
CA SER A 92 2.93 -11.98 -17.04
C SER A 92 2.46 -12.64 -18.35
N THR A 93 2.75 -12.02 -19.49
CA THR A 93 2.50 -12.59 -20.81
C THR A 93 3.82 -13.00 -21.44
N CYS A 94 4.07 -14.30 -21.47
CA CYS A 94 4.94 -14.89 -22.47
C CYS A 94 4.38 -14.48 -23.87
N PRO A 95 5.23 -14.18 -24.87
CA PRO A 95 4.77 -14.07 -26.26
C PRO A 95 3.96 -15.32 -26.64
N PRO A 96 3.06 -15.26 -27.64
CA PRO A 96 2.14 -16.36 -27.92
C PRO A 96 2.90 -17.60 -28.42
N CYS A 97 3.39 -18.42 -27.50
CA CYS A 97 3.60 -19.83 -27.75
C CYS A 97 2.21 -20.45 -27.88
N ARG A 98 1.98 -21.16 -28.99
CA ARG A 98 0.69 -21.76 -29.37
C ARG A 98 0.32 -22.96 -28.49
N THR A 99 0.20 -22.79 -27.18
CA THR A 99 -0.28 -23.84 -26.28
C THR A 99 -1.04 -23.25 -25.09
N GLY A 100 -2.31 -22.94 -25.35
CA GLY A 100 -3.41 -22.96 -24.37
C GLY A 100 -3.38 -21.97 -23.20
N PRO A 101 -4.55 -21.70 -22.59
CA PRO A 101 -4.59 -20.94 -21.34
C PRO A 101 -3.90 -21.77 -20.26
N ALA A 102 -2.84 -21.22 -19.66
CA ALA A 102 -2.33 -21.73 -18.40
C ALA A 102 -3.46 -21.64 -17.37
N LEU A 103 -4.08 -22.79 -17.08
CA LEU A 103 -4.89 -22.98 -15.89
C LEU A 103 -4.00 -22.60 -14.72
N VAL A 104 -4.23 -21.43 -14.14
CA VAL A 104 -3.73 -21.07 -12.82
C VAL A 104 -4.24 -22.18 -11.89
N PRO A 105 -3.38 -22.96 -11.21
CA PRO A 105 -3.87 -23.77 -10.11
C PRO A 105 -4.34 -22.76 -9.07
N GLN A 106 -5.66 -22.63 -8.89
CA GLN A 106 -6.19 -21.99 -7.71
C GLN A 106 -5.55 -22.70 -6.52
N ALA A 107 -4.76 -21.95 -5.75
CA ALA A 107 -4.25 -22.42 -4.49
C ALA A 107 -5.46 -22.90 -3.69
N LEU A 108 -5.50 -24.21 -3.44
CA LEU A 108 -6.53 -24.87 -2.66
C LEU A 108 -6.69 -24.11 -1.34
N SER A 109 -7.83 -23.45 -1.20
CA SER A 109 -8.36 -23.05 0.09
C SER A 109 -8.39 -24.29 0.96
N SER A 110 -7.47 -24.37 1.91
CA SER A 110 -7.31 -25.47 2.84
C SER A 110 -8.38 -25.41 3.91
N GLN A 111 -9.64 -25.69 3.56
CA GLN A 111 -10.69 -25.94 4.55
C GLN A 111 -11.61 -27.09 4.11
N LEU A 112 -11.50 -28.18 4.89
CA LEU A 112 -12.52 -29.17 5.22
C LEU A 112 -12.79 -30.30 4.22
N ALA A 113 -11.88 -31.28 4.23
CA ALA A 113 -12.21 -32.68 3.94
C ALA A 113 -11.75 -33.56 5.11
N VAL A 114 -12.41 -33.41 6.26
CA VAL A 114 -12.51 -34.50 7.23
C VAL A 114 -13.98 -34.61 7.56
N LEU A 115 -14.65 -35.53 6.87
CA LEU A 115 -15.81 -36.32 7.29
C LEU A 115 -16.46 -36.86 6.02
N LEU A 116 -16.11 -38.10 5.68
CA LEU A 116 -16.93 -39.14 5.06
C LEU A 116 -15.98 -40.24 4.61
N ASP A 117 -15.71 -41.20 5.50
CA ASP A 117 -15.99 -42.61 5.21
C ASP A 117 -15.84 -43.46 6.48
N SER A 118 -16.90 -44.24 6.72
CA SER A 118 -17.02 -45.43 7.60
C SER A 118 -17.04 -45.25 9.11
#